data_AF-A0A6J4KHY9-F1
#
_entry.id   AF-A0A6J4KHY9-F1
#
_cell.length_a   1.000
_cell.length_b   1.000
_cell.length_c   1.000
_cell.angle_alpha   90.00
_cell.angle_beta   90.00
_cell.angle_gamma   90.00
#
_symmetry.space_group_name_H-M   'P 1'
#
loop_
_entity.id
_entity.type
_entity.pdbx_description
1 polymer ?
#
loop_
_entity_poly.entity_id
_entity_poly.type
_entity_poly.pdbx_seq_one_letter_code
_entity_poly.pdbx_strand_id
1 'polypeptide(L)'
;KAQVWNCNLVGLEDLRTGSDDVRAEVAGYLNKLIRYGVSGFRVDAAKHMPQRDLDAIYSRLDRTKDGVKPYWSLEVLPGGPGVLRPEAYLRSGDVLGVDGARQMQQAFKSYTGDQTGSLSSLEVFGTEAGLTPSAKTVSFVTNHDSEGNTNDYLSYKDGPTFVLAHQWLLADGYGSPQVYSSFAWQDKDDSPPARADGRITDAVCGQGWTCVHRDRGIVAMIGWHDYVGTAKRVNFWTDDANVVAFSKGNRGWVALNNGAAAQQVRVQTGLPKGRYCDVVSGTEQAGACTGTVVTVNSTGFASVTVPAKGVVAVTRASHL
;
A
#
# COMPACT_ATOMS: atom_id res chain seq x y z
N LYS A 1 -8.56 -11.62 -25.86
CA LYS A 1 -8.44 -12.60 -24.75
C LYS A 1 -7.61 -13.82 -25.12
N ALA A 2 -7.91 -14.52 -26.22
CA ALA A 2 -7.19 -15.74 -26.59
C ALA A 2 -5.68 -15.53 -26.74
N GLN A 3 -5.25 -14.44 -27.38
CA GLN A 3 -3.82 -14.12 -27.48
C GLN A 3 -3.16 -13.75 -26.14
N VAL A 4 -3.90 -13.13 -25.20
CA VAL A 4 -3.34 -12.76 -23.89
C VAL A 4 -3.06 -14.00 -23.02
N TRP A 5 -3.80 -15.09 -23.26
CA TRP A 5 -3.70 -16.34 -22.49
C TRP A 5 -2.95 -17.48 -23.17
N ASN A 6 -2.58 -17.34 -24.45
CA ASN A 6 -2.01 -18.45 -25.22
C ASN A 6 -0.87 -17.98 -26.15
N CYS A 7 -0.34 -16.78 -25.96
CA CYS A 7 0.79 -16.27 -26.73
C CYS A 7 1.82 -15.66 -25.79
N ASN A 8 3.08 -15.72 -26.22
CA ASN A 8 4.24 -15.28 -25.47
C ASN A 8 4.12 -13.78 -25.10
N LEU A 9 4.05 -13.50 -23.80
CA LEU A 9 4.15 -12.14 -23.27
C LEU A 9 5.57 -11.63 -23.51
N VAL A 10 5.73 -10.62 -24.36
CA VAL A 10 7.04 -10.02 -24.73
C VAL A 10 8.12 -11.04 -25.13
N GLY A 11 7.71 -12.18 -25.71
CA GLY A 11 8.62 -13.24 -26.14
C GLY A 11 8.94 -14.31 -25.07
N LEU A 12 8.40 -14.20 -23.86
CA LEU A 12 8.50 -15.22 -22.82
C LEU A 12 7.70 -16.46 -23.19
N GLU A 13 8.31 -17.65 -23.12
CA GLU A 13 7.65 -18.91 -23.47
C GLU A 13 6.42 -19.18 -22.59
N ASP A 14 5.26 -19.33 -23.23
CA ASP A 14 3.97 -19.49 -22.55
C ASP A 14 3.71 -20.95 -22.17
N LEU A 15 3.81 -21.26 -20.88
CA LEU A 15 3.52 -22.61 -20.38
C LEU A 15 2.05 -22.97 -20.64
N ARG A 16 1.80 -24.17 -21.17
CA ARG A 16 0.44 -24.69 -21.44
C ARG A 16 -0.28 -25.08 -20.13
N THR A 17 -0.67 -24.09 -19.34
CA THR A 17 -1.30 -24.25 -18.01
C THR A 17 -2.67 -24.94 -18.05
N GLY A 18 -3.25 -25.18 -19.23
CA GLY A 18 -4.38 -26.09 -19.42
C GLY A 18 -4.03 -27.58 -19.29
N SER A 19 -2.75 -27.96 -19.35
CA SER A 19 -2.26 -29.34 -19.26
C SER A 19 -2.20 -29.83 -17.81
N ASP A 20 -2.61 -31.08 -17.56
CA ASP A 20 -2.52 -31.66 -16.22
C ASP A 20 -1.07 -31.72 -15.73
N ASP A 21 -0.15 -32.19 -16.58
CA ASP A 21 1.27 -32.32 -16.26
C ASP A 21 1.91 -30.97 -15.88
N VAL A 22 1.60 -29.90 -16.63
CA VAL A 22 2.11 -28.56 -16.33
C VAL A 22 1.57 -28.06 -14.99
N ARG A 23 0.27 -28.26 -14.72
CA ARG A 23 -0.32 -27.89 -13.42
C ARG A 23 0.27 -28.69 -12.27
N ALA A 24 0.54 -29.98 -12.48
CA ALA A 24 1.18 -30.85 -11.49
C ALA A 24 2.60 -30.37 -11.15
N GLU A 25 3.39 -30.02 -12.17
CA GLU A 25 4.76 -29.52 -11.98
C GLU A 25 4.76 -28.19 -11.21
N VAL A 26 3.95 -27.22 -11.64
CA VAL A 26 3.83 -25.92 -10.96
C VAL A 26 3.36 -26.10 -9.51
N ALA A 27 2.31 -26.90 -9.28
CA ALA A 27 1.82 -27.16 -7.93
C ALA A 27 2.86 -27.90 -7.06
N GLY A 28 3.61 -28.84 -7.65
CA GLY A 28 4.68 -29.57 -6.98
C GLY A 28 5.78 -28.65 -6.48
N TYR A 29 6.20 -27.68 -7.30
CA TYR A 29 7.16 -26.65 -6.90
C TYR A 29 6.61 -25.77 -5.77
N LEU A 30 5.39 -25.25 -5.91
CA LEU A 30 4.78 -24.39 -4.88
C LEU A 30 4.59 -25.14 -3.55
N ASN A 31 4.16 -26.41 -3.59
CA ASN A 31 4.03 -27.25 -2.40
C ASN A 31 5.40 -27.52 -1.73
N LYS A 32 6.48 -27.59 -2.50
CA LYS A 32 7.84 -27.66 -1.92
C LYS A 32 8.16 -26.40 -1.10
N LEU A 33 7.82 -25.21 -1.60
CA LEU A 33 8.00 -23.95 -0.88
C LEU A 33 7.11 -23.87 0.37
N ILE A 34 5.86 -24.33 0.27
CA ILE A 34 4.96 -24.43 1.42
C ILE A 34 5.57 -25.32 2.52
N ARG A 35 6.15 -26.47 2.16
CA ARG A 35 6.85 -27.35 3.12
C ARG A 35 8.05 -26.67 3.80
N TYR A 36 8.73 -25.76 3.12
CA TYR A 36 9.78 -24.95 3.75
C TYR A 36 9.22 -23.91 4.74
N GLY A 37 7.99 -23.46 4.53
CA GLY A 37 7.28 -22.58 5.45
C GLY A 37 6.71 -21.32 4.81
N VAL A 38 6.62 -21.26 3.47
CA VAL A 38 5.99 -20.15 2.77
C VAL A 38 4.48 -20.13 3.05
N SER A 39 3.95 -18.98 3.46
CA SER A 39 2.52 -18.81 3.79
C SER A 39 1.65 -18.31 2.62
N GLY A 40 2.26 -17.99 1.47
CA GLY A 40 1.53 -17.49 0.31
C GLY A 40 2.41 -17.12 -0.87
N PHE A 41 1.78 -16.75 -1.99
CA PHE A 41 2.44 -16.45 -3.25
C PHE A 41 1.86 -15.19 -3.90
N ARG A 42 2.76 -14.37 -4.48
CA ARG A 42 2.41 -13.42 -5.54
C ARG A 42 2.57 -14.15 -6.87
N VAL A 43 1.48 -14.27 -7.61
CA VAL A 43 1.44 -14.89 -8.93
C VAL A 43 1.71 -13.81 -9.96
N ASP A 44 2.92 -13.86 -10.49
CA ASP A 44 3.36 -13.04 -11.63
C ASP A 44 2.47 -13.24 -12.84
N ALA A 45 2.24 -12.16 -13.60
CA ALA A 45 1.53 -12.18 -14.87
C ALA A 45 0.19 -12.95 -14.84
N ALA A 46 -0.53 -12.97 -13.71
CA ALA A 46 -1.75 -13.76 -13.54
C ALA A 46 -2.83 -13.42 -14.59
N LYS A 47 -2.86 -12.19 -15.11
CA LYS A 47 -3.69 -11.78 -16.25
C LYS A 47 -3.52 -12.66 -17.50
N HIS A 48 -2.33 -13.21 -17.67
CA HIS A 48 -1.91 -14.04 -18.81
C HIS A 48 -2.23 -15.52 -18.63
N MET A 49 -2.88 -15.91 -17.54
CA MET A 49 -3.43 -17.24 -17.37
C MET A 49 -4.96 -17.20 -17.31
N PRO A 50 -5.68 -18.15 -17.95
CA PRO A 50 -7.10 -18.31 -17.72
C PRO A 50 -7.40 -18.56 -16.23
N GLN A 51 -8.48 -17.97 -15.70
CA GLN A 51 -8.87 -18.15 -14.28
C GLN A 51 -9.02 -19.62 -13.89
N ARG A 52 -9.59 -20.43 -14.79
CA ARG A 52 -9.76 -21.88 -14.57
C ARG A 52 -8.43 -22.61 -14.38
N ASP A 53 -7.36 -22.15 -15.01
CA ASP A 53 -6.04 -22.78 -14.95
C ASP A 53 -5.34 -22.37 -13.66
N LEU A 54 -5.45 -21.09 -13.28
CA LEU A 54 -5.09 -20.57 -11.94
C LEU A 54 -5.78 -21.35 -10.81
N ASP A 55 -7.10 -21.50 -10.88
CA ASP A 55 -7.90 -22.20 -9.88
C ASP A 55 -7.52 -23.68 -9.80
N ALA A 56 -7.24 -24.31 -10.94
CA ALA A 56 -6.80 -25.70 -11.01
C ALA A 56 -5.43 -25.91 -10.34
N ILE A 57 -4.47 -25.00 -10.53
CA ILE A 57 -3.18 -25.02 -9.82
C ILE A 57 -3.40 -24.82 -8.32
N TYR A 58 -4.15 -23.79 -7.93
CA TYR A 58 -4.42 -23.46 -6.53
C TYR A 58 -5.12 -24.59 -5.76
N SER A 59 -6.03 -25.32 -6.43
CA SER A 59 -6.73 -26.46 -5.84
C SER A 59 -5.77 -27.57 -5.36
N ARG A 60 -4.65 -27.76 -6.07
CA ARG A 60 -3.60 -28.76 -5.76
C ARG A 60 -2.65 -28.35 -4.63
N LEU A 61 -2.73 -27.11 -4.16
CA LEU A 61 -1.80 -26.63 -3.14
C LEU A 61 -2.12 -27.20 -1.77
N ASP A 62 -1.06 -27.57 -1.04
CA ASP A 62 -1.14 -27.99 0.34
C ASP A 62 -1.59 -26.82 1.25
N ARG A 63 -1.93 -27.14 2.50
CA ARG A 63 -2.07 -26.11 3.53
C ARG A 63 -0.68 -25.66 4.01
N THR A 64 -0.57 -24.38 4.38
CA THR A 64 0.64 -23.81 4.98
C THR A 64 0.93 -24.43 6.34
N LYS A 65 2.10 -24.13 6.91
CA LYS A 65 2.45 -24.54 8.28
C LYS A 65 1.47 -23.98 9.33
N ASP A 66 0.75 -22.91 8.98
CA ASP A 66 -0.30 -22.31 9.80
C ASP A 66 -1.67 -23.03 9.67
N GLY A 67 -1.75 -24.09 8.87
CA GLY A 67 -2.96 -24.91 8.69
C GLY A 67 -4.02 -24.32 7.76
N VAL A 68 -3.74 -23.20 7.08
CA VAL A 68 -4.64 -22.54 6.13
C VAL A 68 -4.19 -22.78 4.68
N LYS A 69 -5.05 -22.52 3.70
CA LYS A 69 -4.61 -22.45 2.30
C LYS A 69 -3.66 -21.25 2.12
N PRO A 70 -2.64 -21.33 1.24
CA PRO A 70 -1.70 -20.24 1.03
C PRO A 70 -2.40 -18.97 0.56
N TYR A 71 -1.93 -17.82 1.03
CA TYR A 71 -2.35 -16.52 0.51
C TYR A 71 -2.01 -16.41 -0.98
N TRP A 72 -2.89 -15.79 -1.77
CA TRP A 72 -2.81 -15.82 -3.23
C TRP A 72 -3.08 -14.42 -3.79
N SER A 73 -1.99 -13.70 -4.08
CA SER A 73 -2.01 -12.37 -4.67
C SER A 73 -1.75 -12.46 -6.16
N LEU A 74 -2.65 -11.93 -6.97
CA LEU A 74 -2.66 -12.05 -8.43
C LEU A 74 -2.24 -10.73 -9.06
N GLU A 75 -1.18 -10.76 -9.84
CA GLU A 75 -0.85 -9.66 -10.73
C GLU A 75 -1.79 -9.65 -11.94
N VAL A 76 -2.87 -8.89 -11.81
CA VAL A 76 -3.78 -8.61 -12.90
C VAL A 76 -3.75 -7.12 -13.16
N LEU A 77 -2.94 -6.69 -14.13
CA LEU A 77 -2.87 -5.27 -14.47
C LEU A 77 -4.19 -4.80 -15.12
N PRO A 78 -4.63 -3.56 -14.87
CA PRO A 78 -5.81 -2.97 -15.48
C PRO A 78 -5.79 -3.00 -17.03
N GLY A 79 -6.96 -2.75 -17.62
CA GLY A 79 -7.12 -2.68 -19.08
C GLY A 79 -7.48 -4.00 -19.77
N GLY A 80 -8.03 -3.90 -20.97
CA GLY A 80 -8.55 -5.04 -21.74
C GLY A 80 -10.04 -5.34 -21.51
N PRO A 81 -10.60 -6.31 -22.24
CA PRO A 81 -12.01 -6.71 -22.13
C PRO A 81 -12.31 -7.34 -20.76
N GLY A 82 -13.58 -7.30 -20.32
CA GLY A 82 -14.02 -7.64 -18.96
C GLY A 82 -13.41 -8.89 -18.31
N VAL A 83 -13.17 -9.96 -19.08
CA VAL A 83 -12.58 -11.22 -18.57
C VAL A 83 -11.08 -11.14 -18.26
N LEU A 84 -10.40 -10.07 -18.67
CA LEU A 84 -8.99 -9.79 -18.41
C LEU A 84 -8.80 -8.66 -17.38
N ARG A 85 -9.89 -8.07 -16.88
CA ARG A 85 -9.82 -7.03 -15.86
C ARG A 85 -9.64 -7.65 -14.47
N PRO A 86 -9.08 -6.90 -13.51
CA PRO A 86 -8.91 -7.38 -12.13
C PRO A 86 -10.18 -7.99 -11.52
N GLU A 87 -11.35 -7.41 -11.80
CA GLU A 87 -12.64 -7.85 -11.25
C GLU A 87 -12.98 -9.31 -11.63
N ALA A 88 -12.50 -9.78 -12.79
CA ALA A 88 -12.74 -11.15 -13.24
C ALA A 88 -11.95 -12.20 -12.43
N TYR A 89 -10.94 -11.77 -11.65
CA TYR A 89 -10.04 -12.65 -10.89
C TYR A 89 -10.31 -12.64 -9.38
N LEU A 90 -11.24 -11.82 -8.89
CA LEU A 90 -11.52 -11.67 -7.44
C LEU A 90 -12.03 -12.96 -6.76
N ARG A 91 -12.49 -13.95 -7.54
CA ARG A 91 -12.83 -15.28 -7.02
C ARG A 91 -11.61 -16.20 -6.88
N SER A 92 -10.56 -15.96 -7.65
CA SER A 92 -9.33 -16.77 -7.68
C SER A 92 -8.31 -16.32 -6.64
N GLY A 93 -8.31 -15.04 -6.26
CA GLY A 93 -7.40 -14.49 -5.27
C GLY A 93 -7.61 -12.99 -5.06
N ASP A 94 -6.71 -12.39 -4.31
CA ASP A 94 -6.66 -10.93 -4.17
C ASP A 94 -5.85 -10.37 -5.34
N VAL A 95 -6.22 -9.21 -5.87
CA VAL A 95 -5.54 -8.60 -7.03
C VAL A 95 -4.69 -7.41 -6.62
N LEU A 96 -3.66 -7.11 -7.41
CA LEU A 96 -2.83 -5.91 -7.19
C LEU A 96 -3.65 -4.62 -7.42
N GLY A 97 -3.59 -3.71 -6.44
CA GLY A 97 -4.31 -2.42 -6.42
C GLY A 97 -3.70 -1.34 -7.31
N VAL A 98 -3.38 -1.67 -8.55
CA VAL A 98 -2.64 -0.81 -9.51
C VAL A 98 -3.35 0.53 -9.74
N ASP A 99 -4.66 0.54 -9.95
CA ASP A 99 -5.41 1.79 -10.16
C ASP A 99 -5.44 2.65 -8.90
N GLY A 100 -5.41 2.04 -7.71
CA GLY A 100 -5.28 2.77 -6.44
C GLY A 100 -3.92 3.45 -6.33
N ALA A 101 -2.84 2.78 -6.77
CA ALA A 101 -1.50 3.37 -6.80
C ALA A 101 -1.41 4.60 -7.73
N ARG A 102 -2.08 4.54 -8.89
CA ARG A 102 -2.18 5.68 -9.83
C ARG A 102 -2.99 6.83 -9.25
N GLN A 103 -4.12 6.56 -8.62
CA GLN A 103 -4.93 7.61 -7.98
C GLN A 103 -4.16 8.28 -6.83
N MET A 104 -3.39 7.52 -6.04
CA MET A 104 -2.47 8.09 -5.05
C MET A 104 -1.43 8.99 -5.73
N GLN A 105 -0.77 8.53 -6.80
CA GLN A 105 0.20 9.36 -7.50
C GLN A 105 -0.42 10.68 -7.96
N GLN A 106 -1.60 10.64 -8.58
CA GLN A 106 -2.31 11.83 -9.05
C GLN A 106 -2.61 12.80 -7.91
N ALA A 107 -3.14 12.29 -6.79
CA ALA A 107 -3.45 13.10 -5.61
C ALA A 107 -2.21 13.76 -4.97
N PHE A 108 -1.08 13.04 -4.95
CA PHE A 108 0.15 13.51 -4.30
C PHE A 108 1.06 14.35 -5.20
N LYS A 109 0.93 14.24 -6.53
CA LYS A 109 1.74 14.96 -7.53
C LYS A 109 1.06 16.19 -8.13
N SER A 110 -0.22 16.41 -7.85
CA SER A 110 -1.03 17.41 -8.51
C SER A 110 -0.60 18.88 -8.38
N TYR A 111 0.42 19.19 -7.57
CA TYR A 111 0.93 20.55 -7.38
C TYR A 111 2.01 20.97 -8.40
N THR A 112 2.07 20.32 -9.57
CA THR A 112 2.86 20.77 -10.72
C THR A 112 1.92 21.28 -11.82
N GLY A 113 2.00 22.56 -12.18
CA GLY A 113 1.46 23.18 -13.41
C GLY A 113 -0.04 23.08 -13.69
N ASP A 114 -0.55 21.86 -13.84
CA ASP A 114 -1.83 21.53 -14.49
C ASP A 114 -2.95 21.12 -13.49
N GLN A 115 -2.66 21.06 -12.18
CA GLN A 115 -3.64 20.89 -11.09
C GLN A 115 -4.66 19.74 -11.27
N THR A 116 -4.23 18.58 -11.79
CA THR A 116 -5.13 17.45 -12.10
C THR A 116 -5.53 16.58 -10.89
N GLY A 117 -5.32 17.06 -9.65
CA GLY A 117 -5.70 16.34 -8.43
C GLY A 117 -5.40 17.13 -7.15
N SER A 118 -5.61 16.53 -5.99
CA SER A 118 -5.15 17.01 -4.68
C SER A 118 -5.40 15.89 -3.66
N LEU A 119 -4.98 16.05 -2.41
CA LEU A 119 -5.35 15.05 -1.39
C LEU A 119 -6.87 14.97 -1.18
N SER A 120 -7.62 16.04 -1.48
CA SER A 120 -9.08 16.05 -1.34
C SER A 120 -9.77 15.01 -2.24
N SER A 121 -9.18 14.67 -3.41
CA SER A 121 -9.75 13.65 -4.31
C SER A 121 -9.81 12.24 -3.69
N LEU A 122 -9.08 12.02 -2.59
CA LEU A 122 -9.04 10.75 -1.88
C LEU A 122 -10.22 10.56 -0.90
N GLU A 123 -11.13 11.53 -0.78
CA GLU A 123 -12.33 11.44 0.07
C GLU A 123 -13.20 10.21 -0.23
N VAL A 124 -13.27 9.81 -1.50
CA VAL A 124 -14.04 8.65 -1.98
C VAL A 124 -13.15 7.46 -2.36
N PHE A 125 -11.87 7.47 -1.96
CA PHE A 125 -10.92 6.41 -2.31
C PHE A 125 -11.42 5.03 -1.88
N GLY A 126 -11.51 4.11 -2.85
CA GLY A 126 -12.14 2.80 -2.69
C GLY A 126 -13.06 2.48 -3.87
N THR A 127 -14.08 1.66 -3.63
CA THR A 127 -15.01 1.20 -4.69
C THR A 127 -15.81 2.34 -5.33
N GLU A 128 -16.09 3.41 -4.59
CA GLU A 128 -16.76 4.59 -5.13
C GLU A 128 -15.89 5.34 -6.14
N ALA A 129 -14.58 5.37 -5.91
CA ALA A 129 -13.58 5.83 -6.88
C ALA A 129 -13.26 4.80 -8.00
N GLY A 130 -14.07 3.74 -8.13
CA GLY A 130 -13.91 2.71 -9.17
C GLY A 130 -12.79 1.70 -8.89
N LEU A 131 -12.26 1.65 -7.67
CA LEU A 131 -11.24 0.66 -7.30
C LEU A 131 -11.86 -0.70 -6.98
N THR A 132 -11.05 -1.76 -7.04
CA THR A 132 -11.46 -3.11 -6.64
C THR A 132 -11.89 -3.14 -5.16
N PRO A 133 -12.76 -4.10 -4.75
CA PRO A 133 -13.17 -4.19 -3.35
C PRO A 133 -11.97 -4.34 -2.43
N SER A 134 -11.89 -3.51 -1.37
CA SER A 134 -10.77 -3.51 -0.41
C SER A 134 -10.42 -4.91 0.12
N ALA A 135 -11.42 -5.73 0.43
CA ALA A 135 -11.22 -7.10 0.92
C ALA A 135 -10.62 -8.09 -0.11
N LYS A 136 -10.35 -7.65 -1.34
CA LYS A 136 -9.82 -8.42 -2.46
C LYS A 136 -8.65 -7.75 -3.15
N THR A 137 -7.99 -6.81 -2.47
CA THR A 137 -6.92 -6.01 -3.06
C THR A 137 -5.66 -6.06 -2.21
N VAL A 138 -4.50 -6.29 -2.83
CA VAL A 138 -3.19 -5.96 -2.26
C VAL A 138 -2.84 -4.55 -2.72
N SER A 139 -2.83 -3.60 -1.79
CA SER A 139 -2.58 -2.19 -2.12
C SER A 139 -1.12 -1.84 -1.87
N PHE A 140 -0.62 -0.87 -2.62
CA PHE A 140 0.75 -0.39 -2.52
C PHE A 140 0.82 1.02 -3.11
N VAL A 141 1.81 1.80 -2.69
CA VAL A 141 2.14 3.08 -3.35
C VAL A 141 2.88 2.84 -4.65
N THR A 142 3.78 1.87 -4.65
CA THR A 142 4.54 1.42 -5.81
C THR A 142 5.01 -0.03 -5.60
N ASN A 143 5.42 -0.70 -6.66
CA ASN A 143 6.07 -2.01 -6.65
C ASN A 143 7.35 -1.97 -7.50
N HIS A 144 8.01 -3.13 -7.68
CA HIS A 144 9.27 -3.22 -8.41
C HIS A 144 9.21 -2.82 -9.88
N ASP A 145 8.08 -3.04 -10.57
CA ASP A 145 7.92 -2.61 -11.96
C ASP A 145 7.47 -1.15 -12.05
N SER A 146 6.55 -0.74 -11.17
CA SER A 146 5.90 0.57 -11.22
C SER A 146 6.79 1.70 -10.72
N GLU A 147 7.75 1.42 -9.83
CA GLU A 147 8.68 2.43 -9.29
C GLU A 147 9.52 3.08 -10.40
N GLY A 148 9.79 2.35 -11.49
CA GLY A 148 10.47 2.86 -12.69
C GLY A 148 9.61 3.72 -13.61
N ASN A 149 8.28 3.72 -13.46
CA ASN A 149 7.34 4.52 -14.27
C ASN A 149 6.84 5.74 -13.47
N THR A 150 7.72 6.74 -13.32
CA THR A 150 7.49 7.92 -12.47
C THR A 150 6.40 8.87 -12.98
N ASN A 151 5.89 8.66 -14.19
CA ASN A 151 4.77 9.43 -14.73
C ASN A 151 3.42 8.98 -14.13
N ASP A 152 3.29 7.68 -13.84
CA ASP A 152 2.04 7.08 -13.37
C ASP A 152 2.09 6.69 -11.89
N TYR A 153 3.29 6.56 -11.31
CA TYR A 153 3.47 6.10 -9.93
C TYR A 153 4.49 6.95 -9.17
N LEU A 154 4.35 6.95 -7.85
CA LEU A 154 5.37 7.54 -6.99
C LEU A 154 6.56 6.58 -6.85
N SER A 155 7.73 7.14 -6.56
CA SER A 155 8.96 6.40 -6.29
C SER A 155 9.74 7.03 -5.13
N TYR A 156 10.75 6.34 -4.63
CA TYR A 156 11.64 6.90 -3.60
C TYR A 156 12.29 8.24 -4.01
N LYS A 157 12.38 8.53 -5.32
CA LYS A 157 12.90 9.80 -5.86
C LYS A 157 11.99 11.00 -5.56
N ASP A 158 10.75 10.76 -5.13
CA ASP A 158 9.80 11.81 -4.73
C ASP A 158 9.98 12.30 -3.29
N GLY A 159 10.98 11.75 -2.58
CA GLY A 159 11.40 12.21 -1.26
C GLY A 159 10.27 12.16 -0.23
N PRO A 160 10.03 13.23 0.55
CA PRO A 160 8.99 13.26 1.58
C PRO A 160 7.57 12.96 1.06
N THR A 161 7.28 13.26 -0.20
CA THR A 161 5.97 12.96 -0.80
C THR A 161 5.72 11.45 -0.90
N PHE A 162 6.77 10.67 -1.19
CA PHE A 162 6.69 9.20 -1.24
C PHE A 162 6.40 8.59 0.13
N VAL A 163 7.07 9.12 1.16
CA VAL A 163 6.86 8.70 2.56
C VAL A 163 5.42 9.03 2.98
N LEU A 164 4.96 10.24 2.68
CA LEU A 164 3.61 10.69 3.03
C LEU A 164 2.52 9.85 2.36
N ALA A 165 2.72 9.40 1.11
CA ALA A 165 1.80 8.50 0.42
C ALA A 165 1.71 7.12 1.09
N HIS A 166 2.81 6.58 1.61
CA HIS A 166 2.78 5.33 2.38
C HIS A 166 2.03 5.52 3.69
N GLN A 167 2.28 6.63 4.39
CA GLN A 167 1.57 6.96 5.62
C GLN A 167 0.07 7.13 5.38
N TRP A 168 -0.33 7.73 4.25
CA TRP A 168 -1.72 7.80 3.83
C TRP A 168 -2.31 6.42 3.58
N LEU A 169 -1.62 5.53 2.86
CA LEU A 169 -2.16 4.20 2.53
C LEU A 169 -2.37 3.37 3.79
N LEU A 170 -1.43 3.44 4.74
CA LEU A 170 -1.54 2.81 6.06
C LEU A 170 -2.69 3.44 6.87
N ALA A 171 -2.84 4.77 6.82
CA ALA A 171 -3.92 5.47 7.51
C ALA A 171 -5.31 5.10 6.99
N ASP A 172 -5.45 5.03 5.66
CA ASP A 172 -6.70 4.69 5.01
C ASP A 172 -7.05 3.21 5.21
N GLY A 173 -6.06 2.33 4.98
CA GLY A 173 -6.20 0.89 5.10
C GLY A 173 -7.03 0.25 4.00
N TYR A 174 -7.09 0.86 2.80
CA TYR A 174 -7.61 0.19 1.61
C TYR A 174 -6.74 -1.01 1.24
N GLY A 175 -7.36 -2.16 0.98
CA GLY A 175 -6.65 -3.38 0.63
C GLY A 175 -5.94 -4.03 1.82
N SER A 176 -4.94 -4.83 1.48
CA SER A 176 -3.85 -5.25 2.36
C SER A 176 -2.62 -4.43 1.99
N PRO A 177 -2.31 -3.33 2.72
CA PRO A 177 -1.19 -2.46 2.39
C PRO A 177 0.17 -3.17 2.41
N GLN A 178 0.90 -3.09 1.31
CA GLN A 178 2.29 -3.51 1.19
C GLN A 178 3.20 -2.28 1.17
N VAL A 179 4.16 -2.23 2.10
CA VAL A 179 5.24 -1.25 2.09
C VAL A 179 6.37 -1.79 1.22
N TYR A 180 6.56 -1.19 0.05
CA TYR A 180 7.63 -1.58 -0.85
C TYR A 180 8.96 -0.95 -0.41
N SER A 181 10.03 -1.73 -0.46
CA SER A 181 11.37 -1.28 -0.12
C SER A 181 12.33 -1.71 -1.22
N SER A 182 13.11 -0.75 -1.71
CA SER A 182 13.88 -0.87 -2.94
C SER A 182 15.37 -0.58 -2.70
N PHE A 183 16.09 -0.34 -3.79
CA PHE A 183 17.44 0.18 -3.84
C PHE A 183 17.48 1.44 -4.71
N ALA A 184 18.53 2.23 -4.56
CA ALA A 184 18.75 3.43 -5.36
C ALA A 184 19.30 3.02 -6.73
N TRP A 185 18.68 3.55 -7.79
CA TRP A 185 19.01 3.26 -9.18
C TRP A 185 19.06 4.56 -10.01
N GLN A 186 19.89 4.56 -11.06
CA GLN A 186 19.96 5.66 -12.03
C GLN A 186 19.01 5.39 -13.19
N ASP A 187 19.16 4.22 -13.80
CA ASP A 187 18.24 3.68 -14.80
C ASP A 187 17.25 2.72 -14.12
N LYS A 188 15.99 2.71 -14.58
CA LYS A 188 14.95 1.82 -14.03
C LYS A 188 15.29 0.33 -14.23
N ASP A 189 16.18 0.01 -15.18
CA ASP A 189 16.62 -1.34 -15.50
C ASP A 189 17.94 -1.71 -14.79
N ASP A 190 18.44 -0.85 -13.88
CA ASP A 190 19.63 -1.15 -13.08
C ASP A 190 19.41 -2.34 -12.14
N SER A 191 20.46 -3.14 -11.98
CA SER A 191 20.48 -4.22 -10.99
C SER A 191 20.64 -3.68 -9.56
N PRO A 192 20.17 -4.40 -8.53
CA PRO A 192 20.43 -4.06 -7.14
C PRO A 192 21.95 -3.96 -6.84
N PRO A 193 22.35 -3.22 -5.79
CA PRO A 193 23.74 -3.09 -5.38
C PRO A 193 24.43 -4.46 -5.28
N ALA A 194 25.48 -4.64 -6.08
CA ALA A 194 26.20 -5.91 -6.18
C ALA A 194 27.71 -5.72 -6.11
N ARG A 195 28.40 -6.75 -5.60
CA ARG A 195 29.86 -6.88 -5.64
C ARG A 195 30.30 -7.20 -7.08
N ALA A 196 31.59 -7.01 -7.39
CA ALA A 196 32.13 -7.25 -8.73
C ALA A 196 31.98 -8.70 -9.22
N ASP A 197 31.73 -9.65 -8.32
CA ASP A 197 31.47 -11.07 -8.61
C ASP A 197 29.98 -11.39 -8.84
N GLY A 198 29.12 -10.37 -8.90
CA GLY A 198 27.67 -10.50 -9.12
C GLY A 198 26.84 -10.80 -7.88
N ARG A 199 27.45 -10.95 -6.69
CA ARG A 199 26.69 -11.17 -5.45
C ARG A 199 26.10 -9.86 -4.93
N ILE A 200 24.80 -9.88 -4.62
CA ILE A 200 24.11 -8.74 -3.99
C ILE A 200 24.78 -8.36 -2.67
N THR A 201 24.96 -7.06 -2.44
CA THR A 201 25.57 -6.54 -1.21
C THR A 201 24.60 -6.62 -0.04
N ASP A 202 25.15 -6.52 1.17
CA ASP A 202 24.37 -6.46 2.39
C ASP A 202 23.46 -5.21 2.38
N ALA A 203 22.23 -5.35 2.89
CA ALA A 203 21.23 -4.29 2.90
C ALA A 203 21.53 -3.21 3.94
N VAL A 204 22.49 -2.33 3.64
CA VAL A 204 22.83 -1.17 4.46
C VAL A 204 22.06 0.05 3.97
N CYS A 205 21.11 0.51 4.78
CA CYS A 205 20.22 1.61 4.44
C CYS A 205 20.99 2.92 4.22
N GLY A 206 20.64 3.65 3.15
CA GLY A 206 21.36 4.85 2.73
C GLY A 206 22.66 4.59 1.97
N GLN A 207 23.12 3.33 1.89
CA GLN A 207 24.26 2.90 1.08
C GLN A 207 23.79 2.06 -0.11
N GLY A 208 22.96 2.67 -0.95
CA GLY A 208 22.35 2.01 -2.11
C GLY A 208 21.01 1.32 -1.81
N TRP A 209 20.68 1.02 -0.55
CA TRP A 209 19.36 0.49 -0.17
C TRP A 209 18.45 1.59 0.37
N THR A 210 17.22 1.71 -0.13
CA THR A 210 16.31 2.81 0.26
C THR A 210 15.66 2.59 1.61
N CYS A 211 15.43 1.32 1.98
CA CYS A 211 14.90 0.92 3.30
C CYS A 211 13.66 1.69 3.77
N VAL A 212 12.73 1.96 2.86
CA VAL A 212 11.50 2.73 3.15
C VAL A 212 10.70 2.12 4.30
N HIS A 213 10.71 0.78 4.42
CA HIS A 213 10.11 0.03 5.53
C HIS A 213 10.71 0.36 6.93
N ARG A 214 11.83 1.08 7.00
CA ARG A 214 12.47 1.53 8.26
C ARG A 214 12.31 3.01 8.54
N ASP A 215 11.68 3.76 7.63
CA ASP A 215 11.33 5.14 7.92
C ASP A 215 10.48 5.20 9.19
N ARG A 216 10.84 6.10 10.12
CA ARG A 216 10.19 6.16 11.43
C ARG A 216 8.71 6.50 11.33
N GLY A 217 8.36 7.37 10.39
CA GLY A 217 6.97 7.76 10.15
C GLY A 217 6.15 6.62 9.56
N ILE A 218 6.73 5.81 8.68
CA ILE A 218 6.08 4.60 8.15
C ILE A 218 5.93 3.54 9.24
N VAL A 219 6.98 3.27 10.04
CA VAL A 219 6.92 2.31 11.16
C VAL A 219 5.85 2.71 12.18
N ALA A 220 5.78 4.00 12.53
CA ALA A 220 4.72 4.52 13.40
C ALA A 220 3.33 4.29 12.81
N MET A 221 3.16 4.53 11.50
CA MET A 221 1.88 4.34 10.83
C MET A 221 1.50 2.87 10.61
N ILE A 222 2.46 1.94 10.58
CA ILE A 222 2.19 0.50 10.67
C ILE A 222 1.54 0.19 12.03
N GLY A 223 2.14 0.65 13.13
CA GLY A 223 1.55 0.46 14.46
C GLY A 223 0.18 1.13 14.62
N TRP A 224 -0.01 2.31 14.01
CA TRP A 224 -1.31 2.97 13.95
C TRP A 224 -2.34 2.15 13.15
N HIS A 225 -1.95 1.64 11.98
CA HIS A 225 -2.79 0.81 11.11
C HIS A 225 -3.27 -0.45 11.84
N ASP A 226 -2.35 -1.16 12.49
CA ASP A 226 -2.65 -2.35 13.29
C ASP A 226 -3.61 -2.02 14.44
N TYR A 227 -3.42 -0.87 15.10
CA TYR A 227 -4.28 -0.45 16.20
C TYR A 227 -5.71 -0.15 15.75
N VAL A 228 -5.88 0.61 14.66
CA VAL A 228 -7.23 0.99 14.19
C VAL A 228 -7.94 -0.16 13.48
N GLY A 229 -7.18 -1.09 12.90
CA GLY A 229 -7.69 -2.25 12.18
C GLY A 229 -8.74 -1.88 11.13
N THR A 230 -9.84 -2.63 11.11
CA THR A 230 -10.92 -2.46 10.11
C THR A 230 -11.93 -1.36 10.46
N ALA A 231 -11.62 -0.45 11.39
CA ALA A 231 -12.53 0.63 11.74
C ALA A 231 -12.81 1.53 10.53
N LYS A 232 -14.07 1.94 10.36
CA LYS A 232 -14.51 2.72 9.19
C LYS A 232 -13.91 4.12 9.21
N ARG A 233 -13.53 4.63 8.03
CA ARG A 233 -13.17 6.04 7.84
C ARG A 233 -14.42 6.89 8.03
N VAL A 234 -14.36 7.87 8.93
CA VAL A 234 -15.43 8.82 9.26
C VAL A 234 -14.83 10.19 9.60
N ASN A 235 -15.66 11.23 9.65
CA ASN A 235 -15.23 12.62 9.88
C ASN A 235 -14.13 13.07 8.89
N PHE A 236 -14.27 12.72 7.61
CA PHE A 236 -13.35 13.21 6.59
C PHE A 236 -13.50 14.74 6.50
N TRP A 237 -12.36 15.42 6.49
CA TRP A 237 -12.25 16.86 6.37
C TRP A 237 -11.10 17.15 5.40
N THR A 238 -11.26 18.18 4.58
CA THR A 238 -10.23 18.65 3.66
C THR A 238 -10.25 20.17 3.58
N ASP A 239 -9.10 20.76 3.25
CA ASP A 239 -8.98 22.17 2.86
C ASP A 239 -9.30 22.41 1.37
N ASP A 240 -10.03 21.47 0.75
CA ASP A 240 -10.23 21.35 -0.70
C ASP A 240 -8.93 21.28 -1.53
N ALA A 241 -7.79 21.04 -0.89
CA ALA A 241 -6.47 21.01 -1.53
C ALA A 241 -5.58 19.89 -0.92
N ASN A 242 -4.51 20.26 -0.22
CA ASN A 242 -3.42 19.36 0.16
C ASN A 242 -3.40 18.99 1.65
N VAL A 243 -4.45 19.33 2.40
CA VAL A 243 -4.58 18.92 3.79
C VAL A 243 -5.86 18.14 3.97
N VAL A 244 -5.73 16.90 4.39
CA VAL A 244 -6.86 16.02 4.72
C VAL A 244 -6.75 15.51 6.14
N ALA A 245 -7.88 15.29 6.77
CA ALA A 245 -7.98 14.68 8.08
C ALA A 245 -9.17 13.74 8.14
N PHE A 246 -9.05 12.65 8.90
CA PHE A 246 -10.16 11.74 9.14
C PHE A 246 -9.92 10.92 10.40
N SER A 247 -10.95 10.20 10.81
CA SER A 247 -10.90 9.25 11.92
C SER A 247 -11.26 7.85 11.47
N LYS A 248 -10.70 6.84 12.16
CA LYS A 248 -11.07 5.43 11.99
C LYS A 248 -11.98 5.05 13.16
N GLY A 249 -13.27 5.31 12.98
CA GLY A 249 -14.26 5.29 14.05
C GLY A 249 -13.84 6.17 15.23
N ASN A 250 -13.83 5.60 16.43
CA ASN A 250 -13.31 6.23 17.64
C ASN A 250 -11.97 5.63 18.10
N ARG A 251 -11.25 4.92 17.21
CA ARG A 251 -9.98 4.26 17.53
C ARG A 251 -8.78 5.14 17.27
N GLY A 252 -8.82 5.98 16.25
CA GLY A 252 -7.71 6.88 15.93
C GLY A 252 -8.15 8.00 15.00
N TRP A 253 -7.35 9.06 15.00
CA TRP A 253 -7.51 10.22 14.15
C TRP A 253 -6.16 10.55 13.50
N VAL A 254 -6.20 11.05 12.27
CA VAL A 254 -5.02 11.38 11.48
C VAL A 254 -5.27 12.63 10.64
N ALA A 255 -4.24 13.44 10.45
CA ALA A 255 -4.18 14.48 9.43
C ALA A 255 -2.87 14.42 8.66
N LEU A 256 -2.94 14.71 7.35
CA LEU A 256 -1.82 14.71 6.43
C LEU A 256 -1.79 16.02 5.67
N ASN A 257 -0.60 16.57 5.47
CA ASN A 257 -0.39 17.82 4.74
C ASN A 257 0.68 17.62 3.67
N ASN A 258 0.28 17.58 2.41
CA ASN A 258 1.18 17.49 1.25
C ASN A 258 1.68 18.86 0.75
N GLY A 259 1.29 19.95 1.41
CA GLY A 259 1.73 21.31 1.12
C GLY A 259 3.15 21.63 1.61
N ALA A 260 3.67 22.76 1.16
CA ALA A 260 5.03 23.24 1.46
C ALA A 260 5.15 23.99 2.81
N ALA A 261 4.03 24.33 3.45
CA ALA A 261 3.99 25.02 4.73
C ALA A 261 3.11 24.28 5.73
N ALA A 262 3.39 24.44 7.02
CA ALA A 262 2.54 23.92 8.08
C ALA A 262 1.16 24.60 8.02
N GLN A 263 0.09 23.84 8.31
CA GLN A 263 -1.29 24.32 8.26
C GLN A 263 -1.98 24.06 9.59
N GLN A 264 -2.72 25.05 10.09
CA GLN A 264 -3.56 24.88 11.26
C GLN A 264 -4.97 24.47 10.81
N VAL A 265 -5.45 23.33 11.31
CA VAL A 265 -6.78 22.81 11.01
C VAL A 265 -7.60 22.70 12.28
N ARG A 266 -8.92 22.88 12.15
CA ARG A 266 -9.88 22.66 13.23
C ARG A 266 -10.87 21.58 12.80
N VAL A 267 -10.79 20.41 13.43
CA VAL A 267 -11.44 19.20 12.92
C VAL A 267 -12.17 18.43 14.01
N GLN A 268 -13.17 17.65 13.61
CA GLN A 268 -13.82 16.66 14.46
C GLN A 268 -12.96 15.38 14.46
N THR A 269 -12.47 14.98 15.63
CA THR A 269 -11.57 13.83 15.74
C THR A 269 -12.31 12.50 15.96
N GLY A 270 -13.56 12.55 16.45
CA GLY A 270 -14.28 11.36 16.90
C GLY A 270 -13.72 10.73 18.18
N LEU A 271 -12.70 11.35 18.80
CA LEU A 271 -12.08 10.87 20.02
C LEU A 271 -12.66 11.56 21.27
N PRO A 272 -12.63 10.91 22.44
CA PRO A 272 -12.99 11.54 23.71
C PRO A 272 -12.13 12.77 24.04
N LYS A 273 -12.66 13.68 24.86
CA LYS A 273 -11.91 14.81 25.43
C LYS A 273 -10.64 14.30 26.11
N GLY A 274 -9.51 14.94 25.81
CA GLY A 274 -8.25 14.60 26.46
C GLY A 274 -7.04 15.10 25.70
N ARG A 275 -5.86 14.67 26.16
CA ARG A 275 -4.58 14.94 25.51
C ARG A 275 -4.08 13.63 24.90
N TYR A 276 -3.64 13.69 23.66
CA TYR A 276 -3.16 12.53 22.94
C TYR A 276 -1.76 12.79 22.40
N CYS A 277 -0.88 11.81 22.52
CA CYS A 277 0.45 11.86 21.93
C CYS A 277 0.36 11.50 20.45
N ASP A 278 0.94 12.36 19.60
CA ASP A 278 1.16 12.05 18.20
C ASP A 278 2.17 10.91 18.07
N VAL A 279 1.73 9.78 17.54
CA VAL A 279 2.53 8.56 17.41
C VAL A 279 3.61 8.67 16.33
N VAL A 280 3.52 9.68 15.46
CA VAL A 280 4.50 9.92 14.38
C VAL A 280 5.68 10.75 14.88
N SER A 281 5.43 11.84 15.60
CA SER A 281 6.48 12.70 16.14
C SER A 281 7.03 12.26 17.51
N GLY A 282 6.35 11.36 18.22
CA GLY A 282 6.80 10.89 19.53
C GLY A 282 5.99 9.74 20.11
N THR A 283 6.12 9.56 21.42
CA THR A 283 5.42 8.55 22.21
C THR A 283 5.03 9.14 23.56
N GLU A 284 4.18 8.44 24.30
CA GLU A 284 4.03 8.65 25.73
C GLU A 284 5.29 8.15 26.46
N GLN A 285 5.82 8.96 27.37
CA GLN A 285 6.89 8.62 28.28
C GLN A 285 6.69 9.36 29.61
N ALA A 286 6.49 8.60 30.69
CA ALA A 286 6.34 9.11 32.06
C ALA A 286 5.20 10.15 32.24
N GLY A 287 4.05 9.91 31.60
CA GLY A 287 2.85 10.75 31.67
C GLY A 287 2.88 11.97 30.74
N ALA A 288 3.85 12.06 29.84
CA ALA A 288 4.00 13.16 28.90
C ALA A 288 4.30 12.67 27.48
N CYS A 289 3.89 13.44 26.48
CA CYS A 289 4.25 13.18 25.10
C CYS A 289 5.65 13.73 24.80
N THR A 290 6.49 12.94 24.16
CA THR A 290 7.82 13.39 23.68
C THR A 290 7.73 14.23 22.41
N GLY A 291 6.62 14.12 21.67
CA GLY A 291 6.33 14.85 20.44
C GLY A 291 5.11 15.77 20.55
N THR A 292 4.44 16.00 19.43
CA THR A 292 3.24 16.84 19.34
C THR A 292 2.11 16.29 20.23
N VAL A 293 1.40 17.19 20.91
CA VAL A 293 0.22 16.88 21.71
C VAL A 293 -1.03 17.35 20.98
N VAL A 294 -1.97 16.46 20.74
CA VAL A 294 -3.32 16.80 20.25
C VAL A 294 -4.27 16.93 21.43
N THR A 295 -4.86 18.10 21.61
CA THR A 295 -5.86 18.34 22.68
C THR A 295 -7.25 18.32 22.09
N VAL A 296 -8.05 17.34 22.49
CA VAL A 296 -9.44 17.17 22.07
C VAL A 296 -10.36 17.76 23.13
N ASN A 297 -11.29 18.63 22.73
CA ASN A 297 -12.23 19.28 23.64
C ASN A 297 -13.45 18.38 23.96
N SER A 298 -14.39 18.90 24.78
CA SER A 298 -15.59 18.16 25.20
C SER A 298 -16.56 17.80 24.07
N THR A 299 -16.44 18.42 22.89
CA THR A 299 -17.26 18.13 21.70
C THR A 299 -16.51 17.31 20.65
N GLY A 300 -15.33 16.77 20.98
CA GLY A 300 -14.52 15.93 20.08
C GLY A 300 -13.68 16.69 19.06
N PHE A 301 -13.69 18.03 19.11
CA PHE A 301 -12.90 18.86 18.19
C PHE A 301 -11.49 19.11 18.71
N ALA A 302 -10.53 19.23 17.79
CA ALA A 302 -9.16 19.65 18.06
C ALA A 302 -8.71 20.71 17.05
N SER A 303 -7.88 21.65 17.51
CA SER A 303 -7.09 22.52 16.65
C SER A 303 -5.67 21.97 16.57
N VAL A 304 -5.21 21.62 15.37
CA VAL A 304 -3.94 20.89 15.15
C VAL A 304 -3.13 21.60 14.09
N THR A 305 -1.84 21.80 14.34
CA THR A 305 -0.89 22.25 13.32
C THR A 305 -0.28 21.02 12.65
N VAL A 306 -0.59 20.81 11.37
CA VAL A 306 -0.06 19.71 10.56
C VAL A 306 1.18 20.20 9.82
N PRO A 307 2.37 19.61 10.05
CA PRO A 307 3.61 20.09 9.43
C PRO A 307 3.60 19.93 7.92
N ALA A 308 4.38 20.76 7.21
CA ALA A 308 4.57 20.61 5.76
C ALA A 308 5.11 19.22 5.42
N LYS A 309 4.59 18.60 4.35
CA LYS A 309 4.97 17.24 3.93
C LYS A 309 4.97 16.23 5.08
N GLY A 310 3.96 16.28 5.94
CA GLY A 310 3.95 15.49 7.18
C GLY A 310 2.57 15.07 7.67
N VAL A 311 2.59 14.30 8.76
CA VAL A 311 1.43 13.65 9.38
C VAL A 311 1.38 13.97 10.87
N VAL A 312 0.17 14.12 11.40
CA VAL A 312 -0.11 14.00 12.83
C VAL A 312 -1.13 12.88 12.99
N ALA A 313 -0.80 11.85 13.78
CA ALA A 313 -1.68 10.72 14.00
C ALA A 313 -1.76 10.38 15.48
N VAL A 314 -2.97 10.16 15.99
CA VAL A 314 -3.19 9.73 17.37
C VAL A 314 -4.09 8.51 17.40
N THR A 315 -3.95 7.70 18.45
CA THR A 315 -4.82 6.57 18.71
C THR A 315 -5.48 6.75 20.07
N ARG A 316 -6.56 6.02 20.33
CA ARG A 316 -7.17 5.98 21.66
C ARG A 316 -6.20 5.45 22.73
N ALA A 317 -5.20 4.65 22.34
CA ALA A 317 -4.14 4.19 23.25
C ALA A 317 -3.07 5.25 23.53
N SER A 318 -2.95 6.31 22.72
CA SER A 318 -2.02 7.41 22.98
C SER A 318 -2.59 8.52 23.87
N HIS A 319 -3.73 8.26 24.54
CA HIS A 319 -4.39 9.17 25.47
C HIS A 319 -3.64 9.27 26.81
N LEU A 320 -3.43 10.49 27.30
CA LEU A 320 -2.90 10.81 28.64
C LEU A 320 -4.03 10.98 29.66
#